data_AF-A0A3A4KI66-F1
#
_entry.id   AF-A0A3A4KI66-F1
#
_cell.length_a   1.000
_cell.length_b   1.000
_cell.length_c   1.000
_cell.angle_alpha   90.00
_cell.angle_beta   90.00
_cell.angle_gamma   90.00
#
_symmetry.space_group_name_H-M   'P 1'
#
loop_
_entity.id
_entity.type
_entity.pdbx_description
1 polymer ?
#
loop_
_entity_poly.entity_id
_entity_poly.type
_entity_poly.pdbx_seq_one_letter_code
_entity_poly.pdbx_strand_id
1 'polypeptide(L)'
;MADIGTERLSWSEFGTLIAFMPRNGESALYRARNPRSWWWTQEMDFLAAILYAVQGANWQRSGGQGEAPKPVARPNDAPVAADPDTVPLDRINDELAARRKALIGE
;
A
#
# COMPACT_ATOMS: atom_id res chain seq x y z
N MET A 1 -7.58 -16.17 -21.49
CA MET A 1 -8.69 -16.13 -20.52
C MET A 1 -9.97 -15.98 -21.32
N ALA A 2 -10.49 -17.08 -21.89
CA ALA A 2 -11.59 -17.03 -22.88
C ALA A 2 -12.95 -17.46 -22.30
N ASP A 3 -12.96 -18.08 -21.11
CA ASP A 3 -14.18 -18.64 -20.52
C ASP A 3 -14.96 -17.66 -19.62
N ILE A 4 -14.42 -16.46 -19.31
CA ILE A 4 -15.15 -15.48 -18.47
C ILE A 4 -16.37 -14.94 -19.23
N GLY A 5 -17.52 -14.92 -18.56
CA GLY A 5 -18.77 -14.45 -19.14
C GLY A 5 -19.46 -15.49 -20.02
N THR A 6 -18.99 -16.74 -19.98
CA THR A 6 -19.63 -17.90 -20.65
C THR A 6 -20.40 -18.75 -19.65
N GLU A 7 -21.11 -19.78 -20.11
CA GLU A 7 -21.79 -20.75 -19.23
C GLU A 7 -20.82 -21.51 -18.30
N ARG A 8 -19.54 -21.63 -18.68
CA ARG A 8 -18.52 -22.32 -17.87
C ARG A 8 -18.00 -21.46 -16.70
N LEU A 9 -18.10 -20.14 -16.81
CA LEU A 9 -17.75 -19.18 -15.76
C LEU A 9 -18.50 -17.88 -16.02
N SER A 10 -19.69 -17.79 -15.44
CA SER A 10 -20.52 -16.59 -15.54
C SER A 10 -19.89 -15.40 -14.81
N TRP A 11 -20.34 -14.19 -15.12
CA TRP A 11 -19.90 -12.98 -14.41
C TRP A 11 -20.24 -13.01 -12.91
N SER A 12 -21.36 -13.66 -12.55
CA SER A 12 -21.75 -13.82 -11.15
C SER A 12 -20.79 -14.73 -10.38
N GLU A 13 -20.40 -15.86 -10.97
CA GLU A 13 -19.41 -16.78 -10.39
C GLU A 13 -18.04 -16.14 -10.31
N PHE A 14 -17.61 -15.43 -11.35
CA PHE A 14 -16.34 -14.71 -11.33
C PHE A 14 -16.32 -13.60 -10.27
N GLY A 15 -17.42 -12.85 -10.12
CA GLY A 15 -17.57 -11.86 -9.07
C GLY A 15 -17.51 -12.48 -7.67
N THR A 16 -18.15 -13.64 -7.49
CA THR A 16 -18.09 -14.42 -6.24
C THR A 16 -16.66 -14.86 -5.95
N LEU A 17 -15.96 -15.41 -6.94
CA LEU A 17 -14.55 -15.80 -6.80
C LEU A 17 -13.69 -14.62 -6.34
N ILE A 18 -13.83 -13.45 -6.98
CA ILE A 18 -13.10 -12.24 -6.59
C ILE A 18 -13.44 -11.82 -5.15
N ALA A 19 -14.71 -11.87 -4.75
CA ALA A 19 -15.16 -11.44 -3.44
C ALA A 19 -14.61 -12.30 -2.29
N PHE A 20 -14.40 -13.59 -2.56
CA PHE A 20 -13.89 -14.57 -1.58
C PHE A 20 -12.39 -14.87 -1.71
N MET A 21 -11.66 -14.16 -2.56
CA MET A 21 -10.20 -14.34 -2.62
C MET A 21 -9.54 -13.98 -1.28
N PRO A 22 -8.43 -14.67 -0.92
CA PRO A 22 -7.70 -14.38 0.30
C PRO A 22 -7.30 -12.90 0.39
N ARG A 23 -7.57 -12.29 1.55
CA ARG A 23 -7.23 -10.89 1.85
C ARG A 23 -5.86 -10.82 2.53
N ASN A 24 -4.86 -11.41 1.89
CA ASN A 24 -3.50 -11.51 2.42
C ASN A 24 -2.45 -11.22 1.34
N GLY A 25 -1.20 -11.06 1.76
CA GLY A 25 -0.09 -10.71 0.90
C GLY A 25 0.19 -11.71 -0.23
N GLU A 26 -0.27 -12.96 -0.14
CA GLU A 26 -0.11 -13.98 -1.19
C GLU A 26 -1.03 -13.74 -2.39
N SER A 27 -2.19 -13.12 -2.16
CA SER A 27 -3.15 -12.77 -3.22
C SER A 27 -2.64 -11.64 -4.10
N ALA A 28 -2.44 -11.92 -5.39
CA ALA A 28 -2.02 -10.92 -6.36
C ALA A 28 -3.02 -9.74 -6.47
N LEU A 29 -4.32 -10.02 -6.39
CA LEU A 29 -5.34 -8.96 -6.38
C LEU A 29 -5.23 -8.09 -5.11
N TYR A 30 -4.98 -8.72 -3.95
CA TYR A 30 -4.83 -7.98 -2.70
C TYR A 30 -3.61 -7.04 -2.75
N ARG A 31 -2.47 -7.51 -3.27
CA ARG A 31 -1.28 -6.68 -3.50
C ARG A 31 -1.55 -5.54 -4.47
N ALA A 32 -2.28 -5.80 -5.56
CA ALA A 32 -2.62 -4.79 -6.55
C ALA A 32 -3.54 -3.68 -5.99
N ARG A 33 -4.47 -4.04 -5.09
CA ARG A 33 -5.39 -3.08 -4.45
C ARG A 33 -4.76 -2.32 -3.28
N ASN A 34 -3.76 -2.90 -2.63
CA ASN A 34 -3.11 -2.35 -1.44
C ASN A 34 -1.59 -2.24 -1.65
N PRO A 35 -1.13 -1.48 -2.66
CA PRO A 35 0.27 -1.52 -3.11
C PRO A 35 1.27 -1.11 -2.03
N ARG A 36 0.85 -0.32 -1.04
CA ARG A 36 1.72 0.18 0.04
C ARG A 36 1.49 -0.54 1.37
N SER A 37 0.35 -1.21 1.54
CA SER A 37 -0.01 -1.86 2.81
C SER A 37 -0.18 -3.37 2.73
N TRP A 38 0.00 -4.03 1.58
CA TRP A 38 -0.27 -5.47 1.42
C TRP A 38 0.52 -6.38 2.37
N TRP A 39 1.71 -5.96 2.77
CA TRP A 39 2.61 -6.65 3.71
C TRP A 39 2.20 -6.43 5.17
N TRP A 40 1.30 -5.48 5.44
CA TRP A 40 0.77 -5.19 6.76
C TRP A 40 -0.34 -6.19 7.10
N THR A 41 -0.01 -7.13 7.96
CA THR A 41 -0.93 -8.20 8.37
C THR A 41 -1.68 -7.86 9.66
N GLN A 42 -2.67 -8.68 10.01
CA GLN A 42 -3.44 -8.55 11.24
C GLN A 42 -2.53 -8.66 12.49
N GLU A 43 -1.48 -9.48 12.42
CA GLU A 43 -0.47 -9.59 13.47
C GLU A 43 0.24 -8.26 13.72
N MET A 44 0.50 -7.48 12.67
CA MET A 44 1.08 -6.13 12.82
C MET A 44 0.10 -5.17 13.50
N ASP A 45 -1.20 -5.27 13.23
CA ASP A 45 -2.22 -4.48 13.95
C ASP A 45 -2.21 -4.82 15.45
N PHE A 46 -2.13 -6.10 15.80
CA PHE A 46 -2.06 -6.52 17.20
C PHE A 46 -0.76 -6.07 17.87
N LEU A 47 0.39 -6.19 17.21
CA LEU A 47 1.67 -5.73 17.74
C LEU A 47 1.69 -4.20 17.93
N ALA A 48 1.12 -3.45 16.98
CA ALA A 48 0.97 -1.99 17.10
C ALA A 48 0.10 -1.61 18.30
N ALA A 49 -1.01 -2.32 18.52
CA ALA A 49 -1.90 -2.08 19.66
C ALA A 49 -1.23 -2.41 21.00
N ILE A 50 -0.50 -3.54 21.08
CA ILE A 50 0.25 -3.93 22.28
C ILE A 50 1.34 -2.91 22.59
N LEU A 51 2.12 -2.50 21.58
CA LEU A 51 3.17 -1.51 21.74
C LEU A 51 2.59 -0.19 22.29
N TYR A 52 1.48 0.27 21.70
CA TYR A 52 0.80 1.48 22.15
C TYR A 52 0.32 1.38 23.60
N ALA A 53 -0.28 0.24 23.99
CA ALA A 53 -0.73 0.01 25.35
C ALA A 53 0.43 0.04 26.36
N VAL A 54 1.56 -0.59 26.03
CA VAL A 54 2.75 -0.61 26.89
C VAL A 54 3.36 0.79 27.02
N GLN A 55 3.48 1.52 25.92
CA GLN A 55 3.96 2.90 25.92
C GLN A 55 3.04 3.80 26.75
N GLY A 56 1.72 3.68 26.58
CA GLY A 56 0.73 4.44 27.33
C GLY A 56 0.80 4.15 28.83
N ALA A 57 0.92 2.88 29.22
CA ALA A 57 1.09 2.49 30.61
C ALA A 57 2.39 3.04 31.23
N ASN A 58 3.49 3.05 30.47
CA ASN A 58 4.75 3.64 30.92
C ASN A 58 4.63 5.16 31.09
N TRP A 59 4.01 5.84 30.12
CA TRP A 59 3.78 7.28 30.18
C TRP A 59 2.92 7.67 31.40
N GLN A 60 1.83 6.93 31.66
CA GLN A 60 1.00 7.12 32.85
C GLN A 60 1.78 6.89 34.15
N ARG A 61 2.60 5.83 34.24
CA ARG A 61 3.44 5.53 35.41
C ARG A 61 4.51 6.59 35.66
N SER A 62 4.97 7.28 34.63
CA SER A 62 5.86 8.43 34.72
C SER A 62 5.13 9.75 35.06
N GLY A 63 3.86 9.69 35.46
CA GLY A 63 3.07 10.87 35.80
C GLY A 63 2.62 11.69 34.58
N GLY A 64 2.64 11.12 33.38
CA GLY A 64 2.22 11.77 32.15
C GLY A 64 3.20 12.83 31.62
N GLN A 65 4.47 12.74 32.00
CA GLN A 65 5.50 13.67 31.54
C GLN A 65 5.97 13.36 30.11
N GLY A 66 6.23 14.42 29.33
CA GLY A 66 6.69 14.33 27.94
C GLY A 66 5.56 14.15 26.93
N GLU A 67 5.94 13.87 25.67
CA GLU A 67 4.97 13.64 24.59
C GLU A 67 4.20 12.32 24.84
N ALA A 68 2.88 12.40 24.78
CA ALA A 68 2.04 11.21 24.85
C ALA A 68 2.34 10.30 23.65
N PRO A 69 2.42 8.98 23.85
CA PRO A 69 2.68 8.06 22.75
C PRO A 69 1.57 8.15 21.70
N LYS A 70 1.92 7.82 20.45
CA LYS A 70 1.00 7.78 19.32
C LYS A 70 0.92 6.34 18.80
N PRO A 71 -0.27 5.86 18.43
CA PRO A 71 -0.41 4.53 17.82
C PRO A 71 0.39 4.46 16.52
N VAL A 72 1.05 3.32 16.29
CA VAL A 72 1.60 3.02 14.96
C VAL A 72 0.42 2.73 14.03
N ALA A 73 0.26 3.57 13.01
CA ALA A 73 -0.83 3.44 12.05
C ALA A 73 -0.43 2.54 10.87
N ARG A 74 -1.41 1.81 10.33
CA ARG A 74 -1.25 1.10 9.06
C ARG A 74 -0.87 2.10 7.96
N PRO A 75 0.06 1.75 7.05
CA PRO A 75 0.32 2.53 5.85
C PRO A 75 -0.99 2.78 5.09
N ASN A 76 -1.24 4.04 4.75
CA ASN A 76 -2.38 4.39 3.92
C ASN A 76 -2.14 3.80 2.50
N ASP A 77 -3.18 3.54 1.72
CA ASP A 77 -3.08 3.24 0.27
C ASP A 77 -3.63 4.36 -0.61
N ALA A 78 -4.17 5.43 -0.02
CA ALA A 78 -4.59 6.61 -0.77
C ALA A 78 -3.42 7.23 -1.53
N PRO A 79 -3.64 7.71 -2.78
CA PRO A 79 -2.60 8.42 -3.52
C PRO A 79 -2.05 9.57 -2.66
N VAL A 80 -0.73 9.65 -2.57
CA VAL A 80 -0.09 10.83 -1.97
C VAL A 80 -0.50 12.01 -2.83
N ALA A 81 -1.01 13.08 -2.21
CA ALA A 81 -1.27 14.31 -2.93
C ALA A 81 0.01 14.72 -3.67
N ALA A 82 -0.10 15.09 -4.94
CA ALA A 82 1.06 15.51 -5.72
C ALA A 82 1.74 16.66 -4.97
N ASP A 83 3.00 16.45 -4.59
CA ASP A 83 3.81 17.53 -4.04
C ASP A 83 4.06 18.52 -5.20
N PRO A 84 3.71 19.81 -5.06
CA PRO A 84 3.88 20.80 -6.12
C PRO A 84 5.34 20.95 -6.55
N ASP A 85 6.30 20.54 -5.73
CA ASP A 85 7.74 20.57 -6.06
C ASP A 85 8.22 19.26 -6.74
N THR A 86 7.35 18.26 -6.92
CA THR A 86 7.73 17.02 -7.62
C THR A 86 7.85 17.26 -9.11
N VAL A 87 8.95 16.80 -9.70
CA VAL A 87 9.11 16.82 -11.16
C VAL A 87 8.20 15.76 -11.80
N PRO A 88 7.35 16.13 -12.77
CA PRO A 88 6.51 15.18 -13.51
C PRO A 88 7.33 14.11 -14.26
N LEU A 89 6.82 12.88 -14.31
CA LEU A 89 7.54 11.73 -14.86
C LEU A 89 7.77 11.83 -16.38
N ASP A 90 6.83 12.44 -17.10
CA ASP A 90 6.95 12.80 -18.51
C ASP A 90 8.17 13.69 -18.76
N ARG A 91 8.37 14.73 -17.94
CA ARG A 91 9.55 15.61 -18.05
C ARG A 91 10.86 14.85 -17.85
N ILE A 92 10.88 13.88 -16.93
CA ILE A 92 12.06 13.03 -16.70
C ILE A 92 12.31 12.12 -17.91
N ASN A 93 11.25 11.52 -18.47
CA ASN A 93 11.35 10.65 -19.63
C ASN A 93 11.86 11.40 -20.87
N ASP A 94 11.39 12.62 -21.09
CA ASP A 94 11.82 13.48 -22.20
C ASP A 94 13.31 13.83 -22.09
N GLU A 95 13.77 14.22 -20.90
CA GLU A 95 15.18 14.52 -20.64
C GLU A 95 16.07 13.28 -20.84
N LEU A 96 15.63 12.11 -20.36
CA LEU A 96 16.37 10.86 -20.56
C LEU A 96 16.42 10.45 -22.03
N ALA A 97 15.35 10.69 -22.80
CA ALA A 97 15.33 10.43 -24.24
C ALA A 97 16.30 11.37 -24.98
N ALA A 98 16.34 12.65 -24.62
CA ALA A 98 17.28 13.62 -25.18
C ALA A 98 18.74 13.21 -24.91
N ARG A 99 19.06 12.79 -23.68
CA ARG A 99 20.41 12.30 -23.31
C ARG A 99 20.81 11.04 -24.05
N ARG A 100 19.90 10.07 -24.21
CA ARG A 100 20.16 8.85 -24.98
C ARG A 100 20.46 9.16 -26.44
N LYS A 101 19.75 10.12 -27.04
CA LYS A 101 19.99 10.55 -28.42
C LYS A 101 21.34 11.24 -28.58
N ALA A 102 21.77 12.03 -27.60
CA ALA A 102 23.08 12.69 -27.61
C ALA A 102 24.24 11.69 -27.51
N LEU A 103 24.10 10.62 -26.71
CA LEU A 103 25.12 9.58 -26.55
C LEU A 103 25.28 8.63 -27.75
N ILE A 104 24.27 8.54 -28.63
CA ILE A 104 24.30 7.72 -29.85
C ILE A 104 24.78 8.54 -31.07
N GLY A 105 24.89 9.87 -30.92
CA GLY A 105 25.29 10.81 -31.97
C GLY A 105 26.78 11.18 -32.02
N GLU A 106 27.62 10.57 -31.16
CA GLU A 106 29.10 10.55 -31.24
C GLU A 106 29.56 9.17 -31.74
#